data_AF-A0A1H5EW81-F1
#
_entry.id   AF-A0A1H5EW81-F1
#
_cell.length_a   1.000
_cell.length_b   1.000
_cell.length_c   1.000
_cell.angle_alpha   90.00
_cell.angle_beta   90.00
_cell.angle_gamma   90.00
#
_symmetry.space_group_name_H-M   'P 1'
#
loop_
_entity.id
_entity.type
_entity.pdbx_description
1 polymer ?
#
loop_
_entity_poly.entity_id
_entity_poly.type
_entity_poly.pdbx_seq_one_letter_code
_entity_poly.pdbx_strand_id
1 'polypeptide(L)'
;MRSKPGSLAWLVAHDLRLSWRRFRGVFRKLSLISMLGIILVAEFVFHLIAFPAASWFGELEAASDQTAYHAALAGSLLVVLSWMTAQALTGSTRALHAQGELDIVLASPVSARNVVMARALSTATEAVGSVAILVAPVIDMNIVAGRTHWLAAYPMLVGAGLVATTIGLSAAVCLFAVMGPRRARLVSQIAATLIGGGFVLAVQIANLLPQSWRDGIAVTLGPGVHGDVADYGPVISLPLRAAQGDIGALLAVLAFSLSSFAIVTSALGERFARTAIASAGISAGPASRPSKGARAFHGGAGRALRRKELLLIARDPWLMSQVFLQIVYVLPIAVILMHGESTAGSVTIAAGPSIVVIASQLSGAFAWLAISGEDAPDLLASAPLTRRRIERGKIEAISLPVGVIVALPLIWLVIIAPQAALLTLIFAAGAAIASACLNLWHPAPGKRGEMMRRHQQSKLVGMVEHLLSLLFAVGCVLALIGNWLAALPVVFAIAILWLNRRRDPGTYRPSTLVAKRSLFAVSAGRASSRS
;
A
#
# COMPACT_ATOMS: atom_id res chain seq x y z
N MET A 1 24.96 -2.82 -25.24
CA MET A 1 25.88 -3.84 -24.68
C MET A 1 25.07 -4.92 -23.98
N ARG A 2 25.22 -6.21 -24.34
CA ARG A 2 24.57 -7.32 -23.61
C ARG A 2 25.48 -7.69 -22.42
N SER A 3 25.03 -7.43 -21.20
CA SER A 3 25.76 -7.80 -19.98
C SER A 3 25.85 -9.33 -19.82
N LYS A 4 26.93 -9.82 -19.20
CA LYS A 4 27.15 -11.26 -18.96
C LYS A 4 25.99 -11.82 -18.12
N PRO A 5 25.34 -12.93 -18.53
CA PRO A 5 24.31 -13.59 -17.73
C PRO A 5 24.79 -13.88 -16.30
N GLY A 6 23.96 -13.61 -15.29
CA GLY A 6 24.30 -13.77 -13.87
C GLY A 6 25.16 -12.65 -13.26
N SER A 7 25.62 -11.67 -14.05
CA SER A 7 26.26 -10.47 -13.51
C SER A 7 25.26 -9.53 -12.84
N LEU A 8 25.72 -8.69 -11.91
CA LEU A 8 24.91 -7.67 -11.25
C LEU A 8 24.16 -6.78 -12.27
N ALA A 9 24.87 -6.26 -13.26
CA ALA A 9 24.28 -5.40 -14.30
C ALA A 9 23.20 -6.13 -15.12
N TRP A 10 23.36 -7.43 -15.35
CA TRP A 10 22.35 -8.25 -16.02
C TRP A 10 21.08 -8.44 -15.18
N LEU A 11 21.24 -8.74 -13.88
CA LEU A 11 20.13 -8.89 -12.95
C LEU A 11 19.37 -7.57 -12.76
N VAL A 12 20.08 -6.47 -12.53
CA VAL A 12 19.49 -5.13 -12.40
C VAL A 12 18.71 -4.74 -13.65
N ALA A 13 19.30 -4.91 -14.84
CA ALA A 13 18.61 -4.63 -16.10
C ALA A 13 17.38 -5.53 -16.32
N HIS A 14 17.39 -6.76 -15.80
CA HIS A 14 16.23 -7.65 -15.84
C HIS A 14 15.11 -7.15 -14.91
N ASP A 15 15.45 -6.81 -13.66
CA ASP A 15 14.48 -6.31 -12.67
C ASP A 15 13.85 -4.98 -13.10
N LEU A 16 14.63 -4.06 -13.67
CA LEU A 16 14.11 -2.81 -14.25
C LEU A 16 13.15 -3.08 -15.41
N ARG A 17 13.45 -4.06 -16.28
CA ARG A 17 12.54 -4.46 -17.36
C ARG A 17 11.25 -5.08 -16.82
N LEU A 18 11.33 -5.87 -15.76
CA LEU A 18 10.15 -6.42 -15.09
C LEU A 18 9.33 -5.32 -14.41
N SER A 19 9.98 -4.37 -13.75
CA SER A 19 9.33 -3.18 -13.17
C SER A 19 8.61 -2.37 -14.23
N TRP A 20 9.27 -2.09 -15.36
CA TRP A 20 8.65 -1.41 -16.51
C TRP A 20 7.44 -2.16 -17.06
N ARG A 21 7.53 -3.50 -17.21
CA ARG A 21 6.40 -4.32 -17.65
C ARG A 21 5.25 -4.31 -16.64
N ARG A 22 5.54 -4.34 -15.33
CA ARG A 22 4.55 -4.20 -14.26
C ARG A 22 3.87 -2.84 -14.32
N PHE A 23 4.63 -1.76 -14.49
CA PHE A 23 4.13 -0.41 -14.66
C PHE A 23 3.24 -0.27 -15.90
N ARG A 24 3.71 -0.72 -17.07
CA ARG A 24 2.90 -0.73 -18.31
C ARG A 24 1.63 -1.57 -18.17
N GLY A 25 1.70 -2.66 -17.40
CA GLY A 25 0.56 -3.50 -17.07
C GLY A 25 -0.58 -2.75 -16.36
N VAL A 26 -0.28 -1.67 -15.62
CA VAL A 26 -1.28 -0.78 -14.99
C VAL A 26 -2.19 -0.14 -16.04
N PHE A 27 -1.60 0.31 -17.14
CA PHE A 27 -2.31 0.97 -18.24
C PHE A 27 -2.92 -0.01 -19.25
N ARG A 28 -2.91 -1.32 -18.96
CA ARG A 28 -3.57 -2.40 -19.73
C ARG A 28 -3.36 -2.26 -21.26
N LYS A 29 -4.46 -2.29 -22.03
CA LYS A 29 -4.50 -2.21 -23.50
C LYS A 29 -4.50 -0.76 -24.01
N LEU A 30 -4.29 0.24 -23.15
CA LEU A 30 -4.24 1.63 -23.59
C LEU A 30 -3.07 1.81 -24.56
N SER A 31 -3.27 2.68 -25.55
CA SER A 31 -2.19 3.09 -26.45
C SER A 31 -1.10 3.81 -25.64
N LEU A 32 0.14 3.82 -26.16
CA LEU A 32 1.24 4.54 -25.53
C LEU A 32 0.91 6.04 -25.38
N ILE A 33 0.22 6.62 -26.37
CA ILE A 33 -0.21 8.02 -26.37
C ILE A 33 -1.21 8.28 -25.25
N SER A 34 -2.22 7.42 -25.08
CA SER A 34 -3.20 7.56 -24.00
C SER A 34 -2.56 7.43 -22.61
N MET A 35 -1.60 6.52 -22.46
CA MET A 35 -0.82 6.38 -21.23
C MET A 35 -0.02 7.65 -20.94
N LEU A 36 0.72 8.16 -21.93
CA LEU A 36 1.51 9.38 -21.78
C LEU A 36 0.62 10.60 -21.50
N GLY A 37 -0.54 10.70 -22.14
CA GLY A 37 -1.53 11.75 -21.86
C GLY A 37 -2.04 11.71 -20.42
N ILE A 38 -2.39 10.53 -19.90
CA ILE A 38 -2.78 10.37 -18.49
C ILE A 38 -1.64 10.77 -17.55
N ILE A 39 -0.41 10.32 -17.83
CA ILE A 39 0.77 10.67 -17.03
C ILE A 39 1.00 12.18 -17.05
N LEU A 40 0.93 12.82 -18.21
CA LEU A 40 1.14 14.26 -18.35
C LEU A 40 0.06 15.08 -17.63
N VAL A 41 -1.21 14.66 -17.71
CA VAL A 41 -2.30 15.30 -16.96
C VAL A 41 -2.09 15.11 -15.45
N ALA A 42 -1.75 13.91 -15.00
CA ALA A 42 -1.46 13.64 -13.60
C ALA A 42 -0.28 14.49 -13.10
N GLU A 43 0.80 14.56 -13.88
CA GLU A 43 1.99 15.34 -13.58
C GLU A 43 1.64 16.84 -13.47
N PHE A 44 0.88 17.37 -14.42
CA PHE A 44 0.40 18.74 -14.40
C PHE A 44 -0.42 19.04 -13.13
N VAL A 45 -1.35 18.15 -12.77
CA VAL A 45 -2.15 18.29 -11.54
C VAL A 45 -1.27 18.26 -10.29
N PHE A 46 -0.27 17.37 -10.22
CA PHE A 46 0.64 17.34 -9.08
C PHE A 46 1.48 18.61 -8.95
N HIS A 47 1.92 19.21 -10.06
CA HIS A 47 2.62 20.50 -10.04
C HIS A 47 1.72 21.65 -9.57
N LEU A 48 0.45 21.67 -9.99
CA LEU A 48 -0.53 22.65 -9.48
C LEU A 48 -0.73 22.52 -7.97
N ILE A 49 -0.81 21.29 -7.45
CA ILE A 49 -0.91 21.01 -6.01
C ILE A 49 0.39 21.36 -5.27
N ALA A 50 1.54 21.22 -5.92
CA ALA A 50 2.86 21.52 -5.35
C ALA A 50 3.20 23.00 -5.32
N PHE A 51 2.57 23.84 -6.16
CA PHE A 51 2.86 25.27 -6.24
C PHE A 51 2.73 26.00 -4.89
N PRO A 52 1.65 25.83 -4.09
CA PRO A 52 1.56 26.43 -2.75
C PRO A 52 2.67 25.98 -1.78
N ALA A 53 3.14 24.73 -1.90
CA ALA A 53 4.24 24.26 -1.08
C ALA A 53 5.56 24.95 -1.48
N ALA A 54 5.81 25.11 -2.79
CA ALA A 54 6.97 25.82 -3.29
C ALA A 54 6.95 27.31 -2.95
N SER A 55 5.78 27.96 -2.97
CA SER A 55 5.67 29.36 -2.51
C SER A 55 5.95 29.47 -1.01
N TRP A 56 5.40 28.56 -0.19
CA TRP A 56 5.63 28.53 1.26
C TRP A 56 7.10 28.35 1.64
N PHE A 57 7.81 27.41 1.01
CA PHE A 57 9.26 27.27 1.20
C PHE A 57 10.01 28.55 0.82
N GLY A 58 9.55 29.23 -0.24
CA GLY A 58 10.10 30.50 -0.68
C GLY A 58 9.96 31.63 0.31
N GLU A 59 8.80 31.76 0.94
CA GLU A 59 8.53 32.75 1.98
C GLU A 59 9.41 32.50 3.21
N LEU A 60 9.58 31.23 3.60
CA LEU A 60 10.46 30.85 4.71
C LEU A 60 11.93 31.13 4.41
N GLU A 61 12.39 30.84 3.19
CA GLU A 61 13.78 31.08 2.78
C GLU A 61 14.10 32.58 2.72
N ALA A 62 13.15 33.41 2.30
CA ALA A 62 13.29 34.85 2.20
C ALA A 62 13.16 35.58 3.55
N ALA A 63 12.69 34.89 4.60
CA ALA A 63 12.58 35.46 5.94
C ALA A 63 13.96 35.80 6.51
N SER A 64 14.05 36.87 7.30
CA SER A 64 15.30 37.28 7.96
C SER A 64 15.83 36.24 8.95
N ASP A 65 14.92 35.47 9.55
CA ASP A 65 15.23 34.33 10.40
C ASP A 65 14.96 33.03 9.63
N GLN A 66 16.03 32.32 9.28
CA GLN A 66 15.96 31.07 8.52
C GLN A 66 15.73 29.84 9.40
N THR A 67 15.54 30.00 10.72
CA THR A 67 15.28 28.88 11.64
C THR A 67 14.07 28.05 11.21
N ALA A 68 12.99 28.71 10.80
CA ALA A 68 11.79 28.04 10.30
C ALA A 68 12.03 27.31 8.96
N TYR A 69 12.85 27.89 8.07
CA TYR A 69 13.25 27.26 6.82
C TYR A 69 14.08 25.98 7.06
N HIS A 70 15.09 26.07 7.94
CA HIS A 70 15.94 24.93 8.30
C HIS A 70 15.15 23.82 8.97
N ALA A 71 14.24 24.15 9.90
CA ALA A 71 13.36 23.19 10.53
C ALA A 71 12.42 22.51 9.51
N ALA A 72 11.82 23.28 8.60
CA ALA A 72 10.94 22.74 7.56
C ALA A 72 11.69 21.81 6.60
N LEU A 73 12.90 22.18 6.19
CA LEU A 73 13.72 21.38 5.29
C LEU A 73 14.24 20.11 5.97
N ALA A 74 14.73 20.20 7.21
CA ALA A 74 15.15 19.04 8.01
C ALA A 74 13.98 18.08 8.26
N GLY A 75 12.80 18.62 8.61
CA GLY A 75 11.57 17.86 8.74
C GLY A 75 11.21 17.13 7.45
N SER A 76 11.27 17.83 6.31
CA SER A 76 11.01 17.27 4.97
C SER A 76 11.94 16.09 4.63
N LEU A 77 13.25 16.26 4.87
CA LEU A 77 14.23 15.19 4.67
C LEU A 77 13.94 13.97 5.56
N LEU A 78 13.55 14.20 6.81
CA LEU A 78 13.18 13.13 7.75
C LEU A 78 11.91 12.39 7.31
N VAL A 79 10.90 13.10 6.78
CA VAL A 79 9.68 12.50 6.21
C VAL A 79 10.05 11.55 5.09
N VAL A 80 10.82 12.07 4.14
CA VAL A 80 11.22 11.36 2.93
C VAL A 80 12.01 10.12 3.32
N LEU A 81 13.00 10.24 4.19
CA LEU A 81 13.79 9.10 4.65
C LEU A 81 12.94 8.05 5.39
N SER A 82 12.02 8.48 6.25
CA SER A 82 11.12 7.59 7.00
C SER A 82 10.20 6.83 6.06
N TRP A 83 9.55 7.54 5.12
CA TRP A 83 8.70 6.92 4.09
C TRP A 83 9.50 5.89 3.30
N MET A 84 10.66 6.26 2.75
CA MET A 84 11.49 5.35 1.97
C MET A 84 11.93 4.13 2.78
N THR A 85 12.23 4.32 4.07
CA THR A 85 12.63 3.22 4.98
C THR A 85 11.49 2.24 5.22
N ALA A 86 10.26 2.74 5.43
CA ALA A 86 9.07 1.90 5.54
C ALA A 86 8.83 1.07 4.27
N GLN A 87 8.98 1.69 3.10
CA GLN A 87 8.86 1.00 1.81
C GLN A 87 9.97 -0.02 1.59
N ALA A 88 11.20 0.34 1.93
CA ALA A 88 12.36 -0.53 1.83
C ALA A 88 12.25 -1.76 2.75
N LEU A 89 11.81 -1.57 3.99
CA LEU A 89 11.54 -2.65 4.93
C LEU A 89 10.46 -3.59 4.37
N THR A 90 9.35 -3.04 3.89
CA THR A 90 8.27 -3.81 3.25
C THR A 90 8.75 -4.55 2.00
N GLY A 91 9.55 -3.90 1.15
CA GLY A 91 10.16 -4.50 -0.04
C GLY A 91 11.10 -5.66 0.32
N SER A 92 11.98 -5.45 1.30
CA SER A 92 12.95 -6.43 1.77
C SER A 92 12.29 -7.65 2.41
N THR A 93 11.28 -7.45 3.26
CA THR A 93 10.50 -8.55 3.86
C THR A 93 9.74 -9.35 2.80
N ARG A 94 9.17 -8.68 1.78
CA ARG A 94 8.54 -9.38 0.65
C ARG A 94 9.54 -10.19 -0.15
N ALA A 95 10.73 -9.64 -0.39
CA ALA A 95 11.79 -10.35 -1.11
C ALA A 95 12.24 -11.62 -0.36
N LEU A 96 12.39 -11.56 0.97
CA LEU A 96 12.71 -12.74 1.80
C LEU A 96 11.63 -13.83 1.76
N HIS A 97 10.39 -13.47 1.45
CA HIS A 97 9.24 -14.38 1.38
C HIS A 97 8.80 -14.73 -0.03
N ALA A 98 9.52 -14.29 -1.07
CA ALA A 98 9.17 -14.60 -2.45
C ALA A 98 9.41 -16.09 -2.74
N GLN A 99 8.33 -16.88 -2.58
CA GLN A 99 8.31 -18.33 -2.75
C GLN A 99 8.74 -18.75 -4.17
N GLY A 100 9.56 -19.80 -4.28
CA GLY A 100 9.93 -20.46 -5.54
C GLY A 100 10.96 -19.73 -6.41
N GLU A 101 10.95 -18.39 -6.47
CA GLU A 101 11.98 -17.63 -7.20
C GLU A 101 13.35 -17.75 -6.54
N LEU A 102 13.43 -17.62 -5.20
CA LEU A 102 14.70 -17.73 -4.50
C LEU A 102 15.26 -19.15 -4.51
N ASP A 103 14.41 -20.19 -4.45
CA ASP A 103 14.90 -21.56 -4.54
C ASP A 103 15.52 -21.85 -5.91
N ILE A 104 14.90 -21.37 -6.99
CA ILE A 104 15.43 -21.52 -8.36
C ILE A 104 16.69 -20.68 -8.56
N VAL A 105 16.70 -19.44 -8.05
CA VAL A 105 17.85 -18.53 -8.18
C VAL A 105 19.04 -19.02 -7.34
N LEU A 106 18.81 -19.55 -6.14
CA LEU A 106 19.86 -20.10 -5.28
C LEU A 106 20.32 -21.50 -5.75
N ALA A 107 19.49 -22.25 -6.48
CA ALA A 107 19.90 -23.46 -7.17
C ALA A 107 20.69 -23.20 -8.47
N SER A 108 20.64 -21.98 -9.00
CA SER A 108 21.39 -21.57 -10.19
C SER A 108 22.81 -21.10 -9.82
N PRO A 109 23.79 -21.16 -10.74
CA PRO A 109 25.18 -20.76 -10.48
C PRO A 109 25.33 -19.22 -10.47
N VAL A 110 24.51 -18.53 -9.69
CA VAL A 110 24.51 -17.07 -9.53
C VAL A 110 24.90 -16.75 -8.09
N SER A 111 25.86 -15.83 -7.92
CA SER A 111 26.30 -15.45 -6.57
C SER A 111 25.14 -14.82 -5.78
N ALA A 112 24.89 -15.30 -4.55
CA ALA A 112 23.89 -14.74 -3.65
C ALA A 112 24.07 -13.22 -3.44
N ARG A 113 25.31 -12.74 -3.37
CA ARG A 113 25.65 -11.31 -3.26
C ARG A 113 25.06 -10.48 -4.40
N ASN A 114 25.26 -10.88 -5.66
CA ASN A 114 24.74 -10.15 -6.81
C ASN A 114 23.20 -10.13 -6.82
N VAL A 115 22.55 -11.21 -6.37
CA VAL A 115 21.09 -11.29 -6.26
C VAL A 115 20.59 -10.30 -5.22
N VAL A 116 21.19 -10.29 -4.03
CA VAL A 116 20.81 -9.36 -2.95
C VAL A 116 21.05 -7.92 -3.35
N MET A 117 22.19 -7.61 -3.96
CA MET A 117 22.49 -6.27 -4.47
C MET A 117 21.48 -5.82 -5.54
N ALA A 118 21.14 -6.69 -6.49
CA ALA A 118 20.15 -6.37 -7.52
C ALA A 118 18.76 -6.12 -6.93
N ARG A 119 18.32 -6.97 -5.98
CA ARG A 119 17.04 -6.81 -5.29
C ARG A 119 17.02 -5.57 -4.41
N ALA A 120 18.10 -5.27 -3.71
CA ALA A 120 18.24 -4.05 -2.92
C ALA A 120 18.16 -2.82 -3.84
N LEU A 121 18.84 -2.83 -4.99
CA LEU A 121 18.79 -1.71 -5.93
C LEU A 121 17.40 -1.53 -6.55
N SER A 122 16.72 -2.62 -6.88
CA SER A 122 15.31 -2.59 -7.29
C SER A 122 14.42 -2.00 -6.19
N THR A 123 14.66 -2.36 -4.93
CA THR A 123 13.93 -1.83 -3.77
C THR A 123 14.18 -0.33 -3.59
N ALA A 124 15.43 0.11 -3.70
CA ALA A 124 15.80 1.52 -3.65
C ALA A 124 15.12 2.31 -4.77
N THR A 125 15.13 1.77 -6.00
CA THR A 125 14.48 2.40 -7.16
C THR A 125 12.96 2.50 -6.97
N GLU A 126 12.32 1.45 -6.43
CA GLU A 126 10.88 1.47 -6.12
C GLU A 126 10.56 2.51 -5.02
N ALA A 127 11.41 2.64 -4.00
CA ALA A 127 11.26 3.63 -2.92
C ALA A 127 11.48 5.07 -3.40
N VAL A 128 12.51 5.32 -4.22
CA VAL A 128 12.76 6.62 -4.87
C VAL A 128 11.60 6.99 -5.79
N GLY A 129 11.22 6.10 -6.70
CA GLY A 129 10.19 6.39 -7.68
C GLY A 129 8.82 6.69 -7.07
N SER A 130 8.46 6.01 -5.98
CA SER A 130 7.19 6.24 -5.28
C SER A 130 7.13 7.57 -4.54
N VAL A 131 8.23 8.00 -3.92
CA VAL A 131 8.31 9.32 -3.25
C VAL A 131 8.48 10.45 -4.27
N ALA A 132 9.25 10.22 -5.34
CA ALA A 132 9.50 11.20 -6.38
C ALA A 132 8.20 11.67 -7.07
N ILE A 133 7.18 10.81 -7.20
CA ILE A 133 5.86 11.22 -7.74
C ILE A 133 5.25 12.41 -6.97
N LEU A 134 5.53 12.53 -5.67
CA LEU A 134 5.01 13.63 -4.84
C LEU A 134 6.03 14.74 -4.62
N VAL A 135 7.31 14.39 -4.47
CA VAL A 135 8.37 15.35 -4.11
C VAL A 135 8.96 16.05 -5.33
N ALA A 136 9.09 15.38 -6.48
CA ALA A 136 9.66 15.99 -7.68
C ALA A 136 8.87 17.23 -8.12
N PRO A 137 7.52 17.23 -8.15
CA PRO A 137 6.76 18.43 -8.48
C PRO A 137 7.04 19.64 -7.56
N VAL A 138 7.33 19.40 -6.28
CA VAL A 138 7.72 20.47 -5.33
C VAL A 138 9.13 21.00 -5.67
N ILE A 139 10.07 20.11 -6.01
CA ILE A 139 11.41 20.49 -6.45
C ILE A 139 11.33 21.31 -7.75
N ASP A 140 10.60 20.81 -8.75
CA ASP A 140 10.41 21.44 -10.05
C ASP A 140 9.78 22.84 -9.92
N MET A 141 8.74 22.98 -9.08
CA MET A 141 8.11 24.29 -8.83
C MET A 141 9.06 25.29 -8.14
N ASN A 142 9.96 24.84 -7.25
CA ASN A 142 10.99 25.71 -6.67
C ASN A 142 12.04 26.14 -7.69
N ILE A 143 12.44 25.23 -8.60
CA ILE A 143 13.36 25.55 -9.70
C ILE A 143 12.73 26.57 -10.66
N VAL A 144 11.46 26.37 -11.02
CA VAL A 144 10.69 27.32 -11.86
C VAL A 144 10.54 28.68 -11.17
N ALA A 145 10.43 28.71 -9.84
CA ALA A 145 10.44 29.94 -9.04
C ALA A 145 11.83 30.60 -8.91
N GLY A 146 12.86 30.08 -9.59
CA GLY A 146 14.21 30.66 -9.65
C GLY A 146 15.22 30.10 -8.64
N ARG A 147 14.83 29.14 -7.80
CA ARG A 147 15.69 28.56 -6.74
C ARG A 147 16.45 27.35 -7.26
N THR A 148 17.51 27.60 -8.03
CA THR A 148 18.27 26.54 -8.73
C THR A 148 18.94 25.53 -7.78
N HIS A 149 19.23 25.91 -6.53
CA HIS A 149 19.85 25.02 -5.55
C HIS A 149 18.99 23.78 -5.24
N TRP A 150 17.67 23.85 -5.45
CA TRP A 150 16.75 22.71 -5.34
C TRP A 150 17.08 21.56 -6.31
N LEU A 151 17.88 21.79 -7.35
CA LEU A 151 18.43 20.70 -8.18
C LEU A 151 19.20 19.66 -7.36
N ALA A 152 19.83 20.06 -6.25
CA ALA A 152 20.53 19.15 -5.35
C ALA A 152 19.59 18.15 -4.65
N ALA A 153 18.28 18.44 -4.60
CA ALA A 153 17.30 17.54 -4.00
C ALA A 153 17.13 16.22 -4.80
N TYR A 154 17.34 16.21 -6.13
CA TYR A 154 17.26 14.98 -6.93
C TYR A 154 18.32 13.94 -6.57
N PRO A 155 19.64 14.24 -6.60
CA PRO A 155 20.64 13.30 -6.15
C PRO A 155 20.48 12.99 -4.64
N MET A 156 20.02 13.94 -3.84
CA MET A 156 19.73 13.70 -2.42
C MET A 156 18.63 12.64 -2.23
N LEU A 157 17.56 12.67 -3.04
CA LEU A 157 16.52 11.63 -3.05
C LEU A 157 17.09 10.25 -3.37
N VAL A 158 18.02 10.16 -4.34
CA VAL A 158 18.70 8.91 -4.67
C VAL A 158 19.55 8.42 -3.49
N GLY A 159 20.34 9.30 -2.88
CA GLY A 159 21.13 8.99 -1.69
C GLY A 159 20.27 8.50 -0.52
N ALA A 160 19.20 9.22 -0.21
CA ALA A 160 18.23 8.84 0.82
C ALA A 160 17.61 7.46 0.53
N GLY A 161 17.32 7.14 -0.73
CA GLY A 161 16.81 5.83 -1.11
C GLY A 161 17.79 4.67 -0.88
N LEU A 162 19.08 4.90 -1.11
CA LEU A 162 20.12 3.91 -0.82
C LEU A 162 20.28 3.69 0.70
N VAL A 163 20.27 4.77 1.48
CA VAL A 163 20.33 4.70 2.95
C VAL A 163 19.09 4.01 3.52
N ALA A 164 17.90 4.43 3.11
CA ALA A 164 16.64 3.82 3.51
C ALA A 164 16.59 2.32 3.19
N THR A 165 17.11 1.93 2.01
CA THR A 165 17.20 0.52 1.62
C THR A 165 18.15 -0.26 2.50
N THR A 166 19.29 0.35 2.85
CA THR A 166 20.27 -0.23 3.76
C THR A 166 19.67 -0.47 5.14
N ILE A 167 18.93 0.49 5.68
CA ILE A 167 18.23 0.39 6.96
C ILE A 167 17.15 -0.69 6.88
N GLY A 168 16.26 -0.62 5.89
CA GLY A 168 15.14 -1.54 5.72
C GLY A 168 15.58 -2.99 5.51
N LEU A 169 16.62 -3.23 4.71
CA LEU A 169 17.19 -4.56 4.49
C LEU A 169 17.83 -5.12 5.76
N SER A 170 18.62 -4.31 6.46
CA SER A 170 19.26 -4.71 7.72
C SER A 170 18.23 -5.04 8.78
N ALA A 171 17.21 -4.21 8.94
CA ALA A 171 16.10 -4.43 9.85
C ALA A 171 15.33 -5.70 9.50
N ALA A 172 15.02 -5.92 8.22
CA ALA A 172 14.34 -7.15 7.78
C ALA A 172 15.17 -8.39 8.14
N VAL A 173 16.45 -8.44 7.75
CA VAL A 173 17.31 -9.60 8.04
C VAL A 173 17.47 -9.82 9.56
N CYS A 174 17.62 -8.74 10.34
CA CYS A 174 17.73 -8.81 11.80
C CYS A 174 16.46 -9.36 12.45
N LEU A 175 15.29 -8.84 12.08
CA LEU A 175 14.00 -9.31 12.60
C LEU A 175 13.78 -10.79 12.29
N PHE A 176 14.17 -11.25 11.10
CA PHE A 176 14.11 -12.66 10.75
C PHE A 176 15.06 -13.53 11.58
N ALA A 177 16.29 -13.06 11.80
CA ALA A 177 17.26 -13.79 12.59
C ALA A 177 16.81 -13.93 14.05
N VAL A 178 16.20 -12.90 14.62
CA VAL A 178 15.79 -12.86 16.05
C VAL A 178 14.43 -13.53 16.28
N MET A 179 13.42 -13.23 15.44
CA MET A 179 12.03 -13.62 15.70
C MET A 179 11.56 -14.84 14.90
N GLY A 180 12.36 -15.27 13.91
CA GLY A 180 12.01 -16.30 12.95
C GLY A 180 11.01 -15.83 11.88
N PRO A 181 10.89 -16.56 10.75
CA PRO A 181 10.23 -16.05 9.54
C PRO A 181 8.75 -15.69 9.69
N ARG A 182 7.99 -16.43 10.51
CA ARG A 182 6.54 -16.17 10.69
C ARG A 182 6.27 -14.87 11.45
N ARG A 183 7.00 -14.64 12.55
CA ARG A 183 6.82 -13.44 13.40
C ARG A 183 7.48 -12.22 12.77
N ALA A 184 8.64 -12.40 12.14
CA ALA A 184 9.37 -11.33 11.48
C ALA A 184 8.55 -10.63 10.39
N ARG A 185 7.71 -11.37 9.65
CA ARG A 185 6.79 -10.78 8.67
C ARG A 185 5.83 -9.78 9.30
N LEU A 186 5.14 -10.23 10.35
CA LEU A 186 4.15 -9.41 11.06
C LEU A 186 4.82 -8.18 11.69
N VAL A 187 5.93 -8.38 12.40
CA VAL A 187 6.65 -7.29 13.06
C VAL A 187 7.24 -6.31 12.06
N SER A 188 7.78 -6.78 10.92
CA SER A 188 8.27 -5.88 9.87
C SER A 188 7.15 -5.05 9.26
N GLN A 189 5.95 -5.61 9.09
CA GLN A 189 4.79 -4.89 8.56
C GLN A 189 4.28 -3.85 9.56
N ILE A 190 4.21 -4.19 10.84
CA ILE A 190 3.84 -3.25 11.91
C ILE A 190 4.89 -2.14 11.99
N ALA A 191 6.18 -2.47 12.00
CA ALA A 191 7.27 -1.49 12.04
C ALA A 191 7.26 -0.57 10.81
N ALA A 192 7.12 -1.11 9.60
CA ALA A 192 7.00 -0.31 8.38
C ALA A 192 5.78 0.62 8.43
N THR A 193 4.66 0.13 8.94
CA THR A 193 3.44 0.92 9.15
C THR A 193 3.66 2.05 10.14
N LEU A 194 4.31 1.78 11.28
CA LEU A 194 4.61 2.77 12.30
C LEU A 194 5.63 3.80 11.81
N ILE A 195 6.65 3.38 11.05
CA ILE A 195 7.64 4.30 10.49
C ILE A 195 6.99 5.20 9.42
N GLY A 196 6.21 4.62 8.50
CA GLY A 196 5.59 5.37 7.41
C GLY A 196 4.41 6.25 7.87
N GLY A 197 3.49 5.67 8.65
CA GLY A 197 2.33 6.37 9.19
C GLY A 197 2.68 7.29 10.36
N GLY A 198 3.61 6.88 11.23
CA GLY A 198 3.96 7.60 12.46
C GLY A 198 4.47 9.01 12.23
N PHE A 199 5.13 9.29 11.11
CA PHE A 199 5.52 10.66 10.77
C PHE A 199 4.31 11.54 10.44
N VAL A 200 3.37 11.03 9.62
CA VAL A 200 2.12 11.73 9.30
C VAL A 200 1.31 11.99 10.57
N LEU A 201 1.23 10.99 11.46
CA LEU A 201 0.61 11.13 12.77
C LEU A 201 1.33 12.17 13.61
N ALA A 202 2.66 12.19 13.64
CA ALA A 202 3.44 13.12 14.44
C ALA A 202 3.21 14.58 14.03
N VAL A 203 3.20 14.88 12.72
CA VAL A 203 2.88 16.23 12.22
C VAL A 203 1.45 16.61 12.56
N GLN A 204 0.51 15.68 12.41
CA GLN A 204 -0.89 15.93 12.75
C GLN A 204 -1.07 16.18 14.25
N ILE A 205 -0.48 15.33 15.11
CA ILE A 205 -0.49 15.50 16.57
C ILE A 205 0.16 16.83 16.96
N ALA A 206 1.31 17.18 16.37
CA ALA A 206 1.97 18.45 16.62
C ALA A 206 1.05 19.64 16.27
N ASN A 207 0.33 19.57 15.15
CA ASN A 207 -0.63 20.60 14.76
C ASN A 207 -1.88 20.67 15.66
N LEU A 208 -2.16 19.59 16.40
CA LEU A 208 -3.28 19.50 17.34
C LEU A 208 -2.92 19.96 18.75
N LEU A 209 -1.63 20.07 19.08
CA LEU A 209 -1.19 20.54 20.38
C LEU A 209 -1.51 22.04 20.56
N PRO A 210 -1.95 22.46 21.76
CA PRO A 210 -2.10 23.87 22.09
C PRO A 210 -0.82 24.66 21.81
N GLN A 211 -0.94 25.94 21.43
CA GLN A 211 0.20 26.82 21.13
C GLN A 211 1.28 26.74 22.23
N SER A 212 0.88 26.79 23.51
CA SER A 212 1.79 26.71 24.65
C SER A 212 2.59 25.40 24.75
N TRP A 213 2.02 24.29 24.31
CA TRP A 213 2.71 23.00 24.26
C TRP A 213 3.67 22.95 23.07
N ARG A 214 3.28 23.50 21.92
CA ARG A 214 4.16 23.64 20.76
C ARG A 214 5.35 24.54 21.08
N ASP A 215 5.11 25.66 21.73
CA ASP A 215 6.14 26.60 22.18
C ASP A 215 7.05 25.94 23.24
N GLY A 216 6.47 25.19 24.18
CA GLY A 216 7.25 24.42 25.16
C GLY A 216 8.11 23.33 24.54
N ILE A 217 7.60 22.61 23.53
CA ILE A 217 8.37 21.62 22.76
C ILE A 217 9.45 22.33 21.95
N ALA A 218 9.15 23.45 21.31
CA ALA A 218 10.11 24.25 20.54
C ALA A 218 11.22 24.81 21.44
N VAL A 219 10.90 25.25 22.66
CA VAL A 219 11.89 25.73 23.65
C VAL A 219 12.72 24.57 24.22
N THR A 220 12.13 23.37 24.39
CA THR A 220 12.84 22.20 24.91
C THR A 220 13.74 21.55 23.85
N LEU A 221 13.30 21.55 22.59
CA LEU A 221 14.08 21.07 21.44
C LEU A 221 15.04 22.14 20.90
N GLY A 222 14.83 23.41 21.23
CA GLY A 222 15.48 24.56 20.63
C GLY A 222 16.32 25.49 21.51
N PRO A 223 16.81 25.17 22.73
CA PRO A 223 17.73 26.09 23.38
C PRO A 223 19.13 25.91 22.76
N GLY A 224 19.38 26.61 21.65
CA GLY A 224 20.71 26.75 21.05
C GLY A 224 20.81 26.89 19.53
N VAL A 225 19.70 26.83 18.78
CA VAL A 225 19.76 26.97 17.32
C VAL A 225 19.68 28.45 16.96
N HIS A 226 20.82 29.11 16.89
CA HIS A 226 20.90 30.33 16.11
C HIS A 226 20.72 29.93 14.64
N GLY A 227 20.19 30.82 13.81
CA GLY A 227 19.66 30.49 12.47
C GLY A 227 20.63 29.88 11.45
N ASP A 228 21.83 29.45 11.84
CA ASP A 228 22.81 28.78 10.99
C ASP A 228 22.65 27.24 11.01
N VAL A 229 22.79 26.64 9.84
CA VAL A 229 22.78 25.18 9.64
C VAL A 229 23.85 24.48 10.47
N ALA A 230 24.96 25.17 10.77
CA ALA A 230 26.08 24.64 11.55
C ALA A 230 25.69 24.21 12.97
N ASP A 231 24.65 24.80 13.55
CA ASP A 231 24.25 24.58 14.94
C ASP A 231 23.53 23.24 15.18
N TYR A 232 23.07 22.58 14.11
CA TYR A 232 22.33 21.31 14.19
C TYR A 232 23.23 20.06 14.39
N GLY A 233 24.54 20.24 14.57
CA GLY A 233 25.52 19.16 14.67
C GLY A 233 25.72 18.39 13.35
N PRO A 234 26.82 17.63 13.19
CA PRO A 234 27.27 17.12 11.89
C PRO A 234 26.30 16.12 11.23
N VAL A 235 25.46 15.44 12.02
CA VAL A 235 24.52 14.42 11.51
C VAL A 235 23.34 15.06 10.77
N ILE A 236 22.86 16.20 11.25
CA ILE A 236 21.69 16.90 10.67
C ILE A 236 22.15 18.01 9.71
N SER A 237 23.23 18.73 10.07
CA SER A 237 23.73 19.85 9.28
C SER A 237 24.23 19.45 7.89
N LEU A 238 24.83 18.25 7.77
CA LEU A 238 25.43 17.81 6.51
C LEU A 238 24.37 17.47 5.43
N PRO A 239 23.29 16.70 5.71
CA PRO A 239 22.16 16.58 4.81
C PRO A 239 21.43 17.91 4.51
N LEU A 240 21.37 18.81 5.49
CA LEU A 240 20.70 20.10 5.33
C LEU A 240 21.46 21.01 4.36
N ARG A 241 22.79 21.12 4.51
CA ARG A 241 23.67 21.83 3.56
C ARG A 241 23.59 21.23 2.15
N ALA A 242 23.58 19.89 2.06
CA ALA A 242 23.45 19.20 0.77
C ALA A 242 22.13 19.56 0.06
N ALA A 243 21.01 19.62 0.81
CA ALA A 243 19.71 20.00 0.27
C ALA A 243 19.66 21.49 -0.16
N GLN A 244 20.45 22.35 0.48
CA GLN A 244 20.61 23.76 0.11
C GLN A 244 21.56 24.00 -1.07
N GLY A 245 22.09 22.94 -1.69
CA GLY A 245 22.94 23.06 -2.87
C GLY A 245 24.44 23.12 -2.61
N ASP A 246 24.91 22.90 -1.37
CA ASP A 246 26.33 22.73 -1.09
C ASP A 246 26.84 21.42 -1.73
N ILE A 247 27.62 21.57 -2.81
CA ILE A 247 28.15 20.45 -3.59
C ILE A 247 29.06 19.56 -2.74
N GLY A 248 29.85 20.13 -1.83
CA GLY A 248 30.75 19.36 -0.97
C GLY A 248 29.98 18.48 0.01
N ALA A 249 28.96 19.06 0.66
CA ALA A 249 28.06 18.31 1.54
C ALA A 249 27.28 17.23 0.75
N LEU A 250 26.78 17.57 -0.45
CA LEU A 250 26.08 16.62 -1.31
C LEU A 250 26.94 15.43 -1.70
N LEU A 251 28.19 15.66 -2.13
CA LEU A 251 29.13 14.58 -2.47
C LEU A 251 29.43 13.71 -1.25
N ALA A 252 29.57 14.29 -0.06
CA ALA A 252 29.78 13.54 1.17
C ALA A 252 28.58 12.64 1.52
N VAL A 253 27.35 13.16 1.43
CA VAL A 253 26.13 12.36 1.64
C VAL A 253 26.04 11.22 0.62
N LEU A 254 26.29 11.50 -0.66
CA LEU A 254 26.22 10.49 -1.71
C LEU A 254 27.27 9.41 -1.53
N ALA A 255 28.51 9.80 -1.20
CA ALA A 255 29.59 8.87 -0.92
C ALA A 255 29.26 7.96 0.28
N PHE A 256 28.71 8.53 1.36
CA PHE A 256 28.24 7.76 2.51
C PHE A 256 27.09 6.81 2.13
N SER A 257 26.10 7.29 1.38
CA SER A 257 24.94 6.51 0.95
C SER A 257 25.34 5.33 0.06
N LEU A 258 26.24 5.55 -0.90
CA LEU A 258 26.75 4.51 -1.78
C LEU A 258 27.63 3.50 -1.04
N SER A 259 28.51 3.97 -0.15
CA SER A 259 29.41 3.12 0.62
C SER A 259 28.64 2.25 1.62
N SER A 260 27.73 2.83 2.39
CA SER A 260 26.87 2.09 3.33
C SER A 260 26.04 1.02 2.60
N PHE A 261 25.43 1.37 1.47
CA PHE A 261 24.69 0.43 0.65
C PHE A 261 25.57 -0.71 0.13
N ALA A 262 26.74 -0.41 -0.44
CA ALA A 262 27.66 -1.42 -0.96
C ALA A 262 28.17 -2.36 0.14
N ILE A 263 28.55 -1.80 1.30
CA ILE A 263 29.02 -2.56 2.47
C ILE A 263 27.92 -3.49 2.97
N VAL A 264 26.73 -2.97 3.28
CA VAL A 264 25.66 -3.76 3.88
C VAL A 264 25.12 -4.83 2.93
N THR A 265 24.88 -4.49 1.66
CA THR A 265 24.38 -5.48 0.68
C THR A 265 25.41 -6.58 0.40
N SER A 266 26.70 -6.26 0.49
CA SER A 266 27.75 -7.28 0.39
C SER A 266 27.83 -8.17 1.64
N ALA A 267 27.77 -7.58 2.84
CA ALA A 267 27.88 -8.30 4.11
C ALA A 267 26.64 -9.17 4.41
N LEU A 268 25.44 -8.72 4.04
CA LEU A 268 24.19 -9.45 4.28
C LEU A 268 23.87 -10.48 3.19
N GLY A 269 24.63 -10.55 2.09
CA GLY A 269 24.35 -11.42 0.95
C GLY A 269 24.10 -12.89 1.33
N GLU A 270 25.02 -13.48 2.10
CA GLU A 270 24.90 -14.86 2.56
C GLU A 270 23.81 -15.05 3.61
N ARG A 271 23.71 -14.12 4.57
CA ARG A 271 22.69 -14.20 5.63
C ARG A 271 21.30 -14.15 5.05
N PHE A 272 21.06 -13.24 4.11
CA PHE A 272 19.80 -13.12 3.37
C PHE A 272 19.45 -14.43 2.65
N ALA A 273 20.41 -15.04 1.94
CA ALA A 273 20.18 -16.31 1.25
C ALA A 273 19.82 -17.45 2.23
N ARG A 274 20.56 -17.59 3.34
CA ARG A 274 20.25 -18.58 4.38
C ARG A 274 18.88 -18.36 5.00
N THR A 275 18.54 -17.10 5.32
CA THR A 275 17.23 -16.73 5.86
C THR A 275 16.09 -17.01 4.88
N ALA A 276 16.30 -16.77 3.59
CA ALA A 276 15.31 -17.07 2.57
C ALA A 276 15.04 -18.58 2.43
N ILE A 277 16.09 -19.41 2.41
CA ILE A 277 15.97 -20.89 2.38
C ILE A 277 15.23 -21.38 3.64
N ALA A 278 15.62 -20.89 4.82
CA ALA A 278 14.97 -21.27 6.08
C ALA A 278 13.47 -20.89 6.09
N SER A 279 13.10 -19.79 5.41
CA SER A 279 11.72 -19.35 5.28
C SER A 279 10.91 -20.25 4.33
N ALA A 280 11.52 -20.74 3.24
CA ALA A 280 10.89 -21.65 2.29
C ALA A 280 10.52 -23.00 2.94
N GLY A 281 11.38 -23.53 3.82
CA GLY A 281 11.18 -24.81 4.51
C GLY A 281 10.04 -24.84 5.55
N ILE A 282 9.53 -23.69 6.01
CA ILE A 282 8.53 -23.61 7.10
C ILE A 282 7.08 -23.79 6.62
N SER A 283 6.83 -23.63 5.32
CA SER A 283 5.50 -23.78 4.71
C SER A 283 5.25 -25.16 4.11
N ALA A 284 6.29 -25.98 3.94
CA ALA A 284 6.15 -27.43 3.88
C ALA A 284 5.80 -27.90 5.30
N GLY A 285 4.55 -27.69 5.70
CA GLY A 285 4.07 -28.15 7.01
C GLY A 285 4.41 -29.64 7.18
N PRO A 286 4.70 -30.11 8.41
CA PRO A 286 4.87 -31.53 8.64
C PRO A 286 3.68 -32.25 8.01
N ALA A 287 3.96 -33.26 7.17
CA ALA A 287 2.96 -34.05 6.48
C ALA A 287 1.79 -34.29 7.45
N SER A 288 0.62 -33.74 7.11
CA SER A 288 -0.53 -33.72 8.00
C SER A 288 -0.70 -35.10 8.61
N ARG A 289 -0.53 -35.22 9.94
CA ARG A 289 -0.91 -36.46 10.64
C ARG A 289 -2.35 -36.78 10.21
N PRO A 290 -2.65 -38.03 9.81
CA PRO A 290 -3.98 -38.39 9.35
C PRO A 290 -4.97 -37.97 10.45
N SER A 291 -5.94 -37.12 10.10
CA SER A 291 -6.88 -36.60 11.08
C SER A 291 -7.66 -37.78 11.66
N LYS A 292 -7.60 -37.98 12.98
CA LYS A 292 -8.46 -38.95 13.66
C LYS A 292 -9.92 -38.52 13.49
N GLY A 293 -10.65 -39.30 12.70
CA GLY A 293 -12.11 -39.24 12.55
C GLY A 293 -12.60 -38.17 11.56
N ALA A 294 -13.21 -38.63 10.46
CA ALA A 294 -14.03 -37.79 9.60
C ALA A 294 -15.20 -37.23 10.43
N ARG A 295 -15.11 -35.97 10.86
CA ARG A 295 -16.23 -35.30 11.52
C ARG A 295 -17.36 -35.14 10.49
N ALA A 296 -18.54 -35.70 10.78
CA ALA A 296 -19.69 -35.52 9.91
C ALA A 296 -20.00 -34.03 9.71
N PHE A 297 -20.34 -33.67 8.46
CA PHE A 297 -20.66 -32.30 8.05
C PHE A 297 -22.05 -31.91 8.55
N HIS A 298 -22.18 -31.60 9.84
CA HIS A 298 -23.46 -31.25 10.48
C HIS A 298 -23.95 -29.81 10.20
N GLY A 299 -23.30 -29.08 9.29
CA GLY A 299 -23.67 -27.72 8.93
C GLY A 299 -24.01 -27.62 7.45
N GLY A 300 -25.20 -27.16 7.11
CA GLY A 300 -25.58 -26.88 5.73
C GLY A 300 -24.55 -25.99 5.01
N ALA A 301 -24.46 -26.11 3.69
CA ALA A 301 -23.39 -25.53 2.87
C ALA A 301 -23.10 -24.04 3.12
N GLY A 302 -24.12 -23.24 3.45
CA GLY A 302 -23.96 -21.82 3.80
C GLY A 302 -23.20 -21.59 5.12
N ARG A 303 -23.46 -22.39 6.16
CA ARG A 303 -22.74 -22.29 7.45
C ARG A 303 -21.30 -22.77 7.30
N ALA A 304 -21.10 -23.83 6.52
CA ALA A 304 -19.75 -24.32 6.19
C ALA A 304 -18.94 -23.25 5.43
N LEU A 305 -19.57 -22.59 4.43
CA LEU A 305 -18.96 -21.49 3.69
C LEU A 305 -18.60 -20.32 4.62
N ARG A 306 -19.55 -19.82 5.43
CA ARG A 306 -19.28 -18.71 6.36
C ARG A 306 -18.15 -19.03 7.33
N ARG A 307 -18.17 -20.23 7.93
CA ARG A 307 -17.11 -20.67 8.85
C ARG A 307 -15.75 -20.77 8.16
N LYS A 308 -15.72 -21.28 6.92
CA LYS A 308 -14.51 -21.32 6.10
C LYS A 308 -13.96 -19.90 5.90
N GLU A 309 -14.77 -18.97 5.41
CA GLU A 309 -14.34 -17.59 5.13
C GLU A 309 -13.87 -16.88 6.41
N LEU A 310 -14.60 -17.01 7.53
CA LEU A 310 -14.19 -16.44 8.82
C LEU A 310 -12.87 -17.01 9.34
N LEU A 311 -12.62 -18.31 9.16
CA LEU A 311 -11.35 -18.93 9.55
C LEU A 311 -10.19 -18.49 8.66
N LEU A 312 -10.43 -18.24 7.37
CA LEU A 312 -9.41 -17.71 6.46
C LEU A 312 -9.05 -16.28 6.85
N ILE A 313 -10.05 -15.43 7.07
CA ILE A 313 -9.90 -14.05 7.54
C ILE A 313 -9.12 -14.03 8.87
N ALA A 314 -9.54 -14.82 9.86
CA ALA A 314 -8.90 -14.85 11.19
C ALA A 314 -7.45 -15.39 11.18
N ARG A 315 -7.08 -16.18 10.17
CA ARG A 315 -5.73 -16.77 10.07
C ARG A 315 -4.75 -15.93 9.26
N ASP A 316 -5.19 -14.85 8.63
CA ASP A 316 -4.30 -14.01 7.81
C ASP A 316 -3.61 -12.93 8.67
N PRO A 317 -2.28 -13.00 8.89
CA PRO A 317 -1.55 -11.96 9.64
C PRO A 317 -1.55 -10.61 8.93
N TRP A 318 -1.69 -10.60 7.60
CA TRP A 318 -1.75 -9.36 6.82
C TRP A 318 -3.02 -8.57 7.13
N LEU A 319 -4.11 -9.26 7.47
CA LEU A 319 -5.36 -8.64 7.90
C LEU A 319 -5.19 -7.75 9.12
N MET A 320 -4.46 -8.23 10.12
CA MET A 320 -4.20 -7.48 11.35
C MET A 320 -3.44 -6.20 11.05
N SER A 321 -2.46 -6.27 10.15
CA SER A 321 -1.69 -5.09 9.74
C SER A 321 -2.55 -4.09 8.95
N GLN A 322 -3.47 -4.57 8.10
CA GLN A 322 -4.34 -3.70 7.32
C GLN A 322 -5.43 -3.02 8.17
N VAL A 323 -6.09 -3.78 9.05
CA VAL A 323 -7.07 -3.24 10.00
C VAL A 323 -6.40 -2.23 10.93
N PHE A 324 -5.21 -2.56 11.44
CA PHE A 324 -4.43 -1.64 12.29
C PHE A 324 -4.04 -0.37 11.55
N LEU A 325 -3.51 -0.48 10.33
CA LEU A 325 -3.17 0.68 9.48
C LEU A 325 -4.39 1.59 9.27
N GLN A 326 -5.55 1.01 8.99
CA GLN A 326 -6.78 1.75 8.78
C GLN A 326 -7.27 2.45 10.05
N ILE A 327 -7.22 1.79 11.20
CA ILE A 327 -7.53 2.41 12.51
C ILE A 327 -6.57 3.57 12.78
N VAL A 328 -5.27 3.35 12.54
CA VAL A 328 -4.22 4.36 12.73
C VAL A 328 -4.44 5.58 11.83
N TYR A 329 -4.88 5.43 10.59
CA TYR A 329 -5.14 6.56 9.69
C TYR A 329 -6.46 7.30 9.97
N VAL A 330 -7.40 6.68 10.66
CA VAL A 330 -8.68 7.31 11.04
C VAL A 330 -8.52 8.15 12.28
N LEU A 331 -7.63 7.73 13.19
CA LEU A 331 -7.41 8.39 14.47
C LEU A 331 -7.12 9.91 14.32
N PRO A 332 -6.27 10.38 13.38
CA PRO A 332 -5.98 11.80 13.26
C PRO A 332 -7.14 12.60 12.69
N ILE A 333 -7.87 12.02 11.74
CA ILE A 333 -9.08 12.64 11.21
C ILE A 333 -10.05 12.85 12.38
N ALA A 334 -10.32 11.80 13.17
CA ALA A 334 -11.17 11.89 14.36
C ALA A 334 -10.68 12.97 15.35
N VAL A 335 -9.38 13.08 15.62
CA VAL A 335 -8.84 14.06 16.59
C VAL A 335 -8.86 15.50 16.06
N ILE A 336 -8.52 15.73 14.78
CA ILE A 336 -8.62 17.06 14.13
C ILE A 336 -10.04 17.60 14.23
N LEU A 337 -11.02 16.73 14.04
CA LEU A 337 -12.43 17.10 14.01
C LEU A 337 -13.02 17.33 15.40
N MET A 338 -12.44 16.72 16.43
CA MET A 338 -12.80 16.99 17.83
C MET A 338 -12.33 18.37 18.33
N HIS A 339 -11.39 19.01 17.63
CA HIS A 339 -10.83 20.33 18.00
C HIS A 339 -11.34 21.49 17.13
N GLY A 340 -12.11 21.23 16.07
CA GLY A 340 -12.85 22.30 15.36
C GLY A 340 -13.93 22.88 16.26
N GLU A 341 -14.15 24.20 16.21
CA GLU A 341 -15.05 24.97 17.09
C GLU A 341 -16.24 24.16 17.59
N SER A 342 -16.34 24.06 18.92
CA SER A 342 -17.19 23.14 19.68
C SER A 342 -18.69 23.41 19.49
N THR A 343 -19.21 23.02 18.33
CA THR A 343 -20.62 22.74 18.11
C THR A 343 -20.78 21.25 17.83
N ALA A 344 -21.78 20.61 18.45
CA ALA A 344 -22.06 19.18 18.26
C ALA A 344 -22.25 18.76 16.78
N GLY A 345 -22.51 19.73 15.88
CA GLY A 345 -22.52 19.54 14.43
C GLY A 345 -21.15 19.23 13.82
N SER A 346 -20.06 19.85 14.28
CA SER A 346 -18.72 19.68 13.69
C SER A 346 -18.19 18.25 13.82
N VAL A 347 -18.34 17.66 15.01
CA VAL A 347 -17.87 16.29 15.30
C VAL A 347 -18.68 15.25 14.54
N THR A 348 -20.00 15.42 14.44
CA THR A 348 -20.89 14.46 13.78
C THR A 348 -20.73 14.45 12.26
N ILE A 349 -20.64 15.63 11.64
CA ILE A 349 -20.44 15.82 10.20
C ILE A 349 -19.17 15.13 9.70
N ALA A 350 -18.20 14.92 10.59
CA ALA A 350 -16.89 14.48 10.21
C ALA A 350 -16.54 13.05 10.72
N ALA A 351 -17.10 12.63 11.86
CA ALA A 351 -17.02 11.24 12.31
C ALA A 351 -17.80 10.27 11.40
N GLY A 352 -19.01 10.65 10.97
CA GLY A 352 -19.87 9.80 10.14
C GLY A 352 -19.21 9.33 8.84
N PRO A 353 -18.75 10.24 7.96
CA PRO A 353 -18.08 9.88 6.70
C PRO A 353 -16.81 9.07 6.91
N SER A 354 -16.06 9.34 7.99
CA SER A 354 -14.87 8.56 8.35
C SER A 354 -15.22 7.10 8.64
N ILE A 355 -16.28 6.86 9.42
CA ILE A 355 -16.80 5.52 9.70
C ILE A 355 -17.25 4.83 8.40
N VAL A 356 -17.90 5.55 7.48
CA VAL A 356 -18.33 5.03 6.18
C VAL A 356 -17.13 4.59 5.33
N VAL A 357 -16.06 5.40 5.29
CA VAL A 357 -14.83 5.07 4.57
C VAL A 357 -14.16 3.83 5.15
N ILE A 358 -14.06 3.73 6.48
CA ILE A 358 -13.53 2.55 7.17
C ILE A 358 -14.31 1.30 6.80
N ALA A 359 -15.64 1.35 6.90
CA ALA A 359 -16.50 0.22 6.58
C ALA A 359 -16.32 -0.24 5.13
N SER A 360 -16.24 0.70 4.18
CA SER A 360 -16.02 0.42 2.76
C SER A 360 -14.70 -0.29 2.50
N GLN A 361 -13.62 0.25 3.04
CA GLN A 361 -12.25 -0.21 2.80
C GLN A 361 -11.96 -1.53 3.51
N LEU A 362 -12.43 -1.72 4.75
CA LEU A 362 -12.35 -3.00 5.46
C LEU A 362 -13.12 -4.09 4.71
N SER A 363 -14.31 -3.76 4.20
CA SER A 363 -15.11 -4.70 3.42
C SER A 363 -14.40 -5.11 2.12
N GLY A 364 -13.79 -4.16 1.40
CA GLY A 364 -13.02 -4.46 0.19
C GLY A 364 -11.79 -5.31 0.48
N ALA A 365 -11.06 -5.01 1.56
CA ALA A 365 -9.95 -5.80 2.07
C ALA A 365 -10.35 -7.26 2.33
N PHE A 366 -11.43 -7.47 3.09
CA PHE A 366 -11.90 -8.80 3.47
C PHE A 366 -12.47 -9.56 2.28
N ALA A 367 -13.15 -8.87 1.35
CA ALA A 367 -13.59 -9.45 0.09
C ALA A 367 -12.40 -9.94 -0.73
N TRP A 368 -11.33 -9.16 -0.77
CA TRP A 368 -10.13 -9.53 -1.49
C TRP A 368 -9.38 -10.71 -0.84
N LEU A 369 -9.37 -10.81 0.49
CA LEU A 369 -8.89 -11.99 1.20
C LEU A 369 -9.74 -13.23 0.95
N ALA A 370 -11.06 -13.08 0.96
CA ALA A 370 -11.99 -14.17 0.65
C ALA A 370 -11.84 -14.69 -0.80
N ILE A 371 -11.33 -13.86 -1.72
CA ILE A 371 -11.01 -14.24 -3.09
C ILE A 371 -9.61 -14.87 -3.18
N SER A 372 -8.61 -14.25 -2.54
CA SER A 372 -7.20 -14.64 -2.66
C SER A 372 -6.86 -15.91 -1.89
N GLY A 373 -7.57 -16.18 -0.78
CA GLY A 373 -7.45 -17.41 0.01
C GLY A 373 -8.17 -18.63 -0.58
N GLU A 374 -8.69 -18.53 -1.80
CA GLU A 374 -9.41 -19.61 -2.47
C GLU A 374 -8.47 -20.46 -3.33
N ASP A 375 -7.92 -21.54 -2.75
CA ASP A 375 -6.93 -22.40 -3.42
C ASP A 375 -7.53 -23.29 -4.54
N ALA A 376 -8.84 -23.55 -4.49
CA ALA A 376 -9.54 -24.44 -5.43
C ALA A 376 -10.89 -23.85 -5.88
N PRO A 377 -10.89 -22.76 -6.68
CA PRO A 377 -12.12 -22.14 -7.17
C PRO A 377 -12.92 -23.08 -8.08
N ASP A 378 -12.25 -24.02 -8.74
CA ASP A 378 -12.87 -25.05 -9.57
C ASP A 378 -13.77 -26.00 -8.75
N LEU A 379 -13.44 -26.25 -7.47
CA LEU A 379 -14.27 -27.09 -6.59
C LEU A 379 -15.53 -26.36 -6.12
N LEU A 380 -15.43 -25.05 -5.86
CA LEU A 380 -16.58 -24.19 -5.58
C LEU A 380 -17.47 -24.02 -6.82
N ALA A 381 -16.86 -23.99 -8.01
CA ALA A 381 -17.56 -23.97 -9.29
C ALA A 381 -18.37 -25.24 -9.55
N SER A 382 -17.86 -26.40 -9.14
CA SER A 382 -18.54 -27.69 -9.27
C SER A 382 -19.55 -27.98 -8.15
N ALA A 383 -19.59 -27.15 -7.10
CA ALA A 383 -20.54 -27.35 -6.00
C ALA A 383 -21.99 -27.14 -6.48
N PRO A 384 -22.97 -27.89 -5.95
CA PRO A 384 -24.39 -27.74 -6.30
C PRO A 384 -25.00 -26.50 -5.62
N LEU A 385 -24.34 -25.34 -5.75
CA LEU A 385 -24.76 -24.06 -5.20
C LEU A 385 -24.84 -23.02 -6.31
N THR A 386 -25.87 -22.18 -6.25
CA THR A 386 -25.96 -21.04 -7.15
C THR A 386 -24.91 -19.99 -6.77
N ARG A 387 -24.38 -19.29 -7.78
CA ARG A 387 -23.41 -18.21 -7.57
C ARG A 387 -23.90 -17.15 -6.58
N ARG A 388 -25.18 -16.76 -6.66
CA ARG A 388 -25.81 -15.82 -5.71
C ARG A 388 -25.74 -16.30 -4.27
N ARG A 389 -25.85 -17.61 -4.03
CA ARG A 389 -25.78 -18.19 -2.68
C ARG A 389 -24.36 -18.18 -2.13
N ILE A 390 -23.36 -18.38 -2.98
CA ILE A 390 -21.94 -18.24 -2.64
C ILE A 390 -21.60 -16.77 -2.34
N GLU A 391 -22.01 -15.85 -3.22
CA GLU A 391 -21.77 -14.40 -3.05
C GLU A 391 -22.42 -13.88 -1.77
N ARG A 392 -23.69 -14.22 -1.50
CA ARG A 392 -24.36 -13.87 -0.23
C ARG A 392 -23.63 -14.43 0.98
N GLY A 393 -23.22 -15.71 0.93
CA GLY A 393 -22.49 -16.32 2.04
C GLY A 393 -21.13 -15.67 2.31
N LYS A 394 -20.42 -15.22 1.26
CA LYS A 394 -19.18 -14.45 1.39
C LYS A 394 -19.44 -13.05 1.95
N ILE A 395 -20.44 -12.33 1.44
CA ILE A 395 -20.84 -11.01 1.96
C ILE A 395 -21.21 -11.11 3.44
N GLU A 396 -22.03 -12.08 3.83
CA GLU A 396 -22.38 -12.31 5.25
C GLU A 396 -21.16 -12.57 6.13
N ALA A 397 -20.19 -13.36 5.63
CA ALA A 397 -18.96 -13.66 6.36
C ALA A 397 -18.03 -12.43 6.48
N ILE A 398 -18.06 -11.52 5.51
CA ILE A 398 -17.29 -10.27 5.50
C ILE A 398 -17.96 -9.23 6.40
N SER A 399 -19.29 -9.10 6.35
CA SER A 399 -20.03 -8.09 7.10
C SER A 399 -19.89 -8.26 8.61
N LEU A 400 -19.74 -9.48 9.12
CA LEU A 400 -19.59 -9.74 10.55
C LEU A 400 -18.33 -9.06 11.16
N PRO A 401 -17.10 -9.35 10.71
CA PRO A 401 -15.91 -8.69 11.24
C PRO A 401 -15.90 -7.18 10.94
N VAL A 402 -16.43 -6.72 9.80
CA VAL A 402 -16.55 -5.27 9.52
C VAL A 402 -17.46 -4.60 10.56
N GLY A 403 -18.62 -5.21 10.82
CA GLY A 403 -19.57 -4.72 11.82
C GLY A 403 -18.98 -4.67 13.22
N VAL A 404 -18.22 -5.69 13.64
CA VAL A 404 -17.55 -5.70 14.96
C VAL A 404 -16.54 -4.55 15.10
N ILE A 405 -15.73 -4.30 14.07
CA ILE A 405 -14.71 -3.23 14.10
C ILE A 405 -15.38 -1.85 14.10
N VAL A 406 -16.38 -1.67 13.24
CA VAL A 406 -17.11 -0.39 13.08
C VAL A 406 -18.08 -0.13 14.24
N ALA A 407 -18.47 -1.14 15.00
CA ALA A 407 -19.36 -0.98 16.15
C ALA A 407 -18.77 -0.04 17.21
N LEU A 408 -17.45 -0.07 17.46
CA LEU A 408 -16.82 0.76 18.49
C LEU A 408 -17.01 2.28 18.22
N PRO A 409 -16.59 2.83 17.05
CA PRO A 409 -16.84 4.25 16.76
C PRO A 409 -18.32 4.58 16.57
N LEU A 410 -19.14 3.63 16.12
CA LEU A 410 -20.60 3.83 16.03
C LEU A 410 -21.27 3.96 17.40
N ILE A 411 -20.90 3.13 18.39
CA ILE A 411 -21.43 3.22 19.76
C ILE A 411 -21.11 4.57 20.36
N TRP A 412 -19.87 5.05 20.17
CA TRP A 412 -19.49 6.41 20.57
C TRP A 412 -20.36 7.47 19.89
N LEU A 413 -20.62 7.34 18.58
CA LEU A 413 -21.49 8.27 17.86
C LEU A 413 -22.95 8.19 18.31
N VAL A 414 -23.44 7.01 18.72
CA VAL A 414 -24.81 6.84 19.28
C VAL A 414 -24.97 7.63 20.58
N ILE A 415 -23.94 7.64 21.43
CA ILE A 415 -23.96 8.37 22.71
C ILE A 415 -24.04 9.88 22.48
N ILE A 416 -23.34 10.39 21.47
CA ILE A 416 -23.27 11.84 21.19
C ILE A 416 -24.45 12.32 20.34
N ALA A 417 -24.80 11.57 19.29
CA ALA A 417 -25.78 11.96 18.29
C ALA A 417 -26.46 10.72 17.65
N PRO A 418 -27.54 10.20 18.26
CA PRO A 418 -28.16 8.94 17.82
C PRO A 418 -28.72 9.00 16.39
N GLN A 419 -29.24 10.14 15.96
CA GLN A 419 -29.71 10.34 14.59
C GLN A 419 -28.56 10.29 13.57
N ALA A 420 -27.44 10.96 13.89
CA ALA A 420 -26.24 10.92 13.05
C ALA A 420 -25.65 9.51 12.98
N ALA A 421 -25.69 8.76 14.09
CA ALA A 421 -25.25 7.38 14.14
C ALA A 421 -26.10 6.45 13.26
N LEU A 422 -27.43 6.62 13.27
CA LEU A 422 -28.33 5.84 12.41
C LEU A 422 -28.06 6.10 10.92
N LEU A 423 -27.92 7.38 10.53
CA LEU A 423 -27.57 7.73 9.15
C LEU A 423 -26.21 7.16 8.76
N THR A 424 -25.20 7.34 9.62
CA THR A 424 -23.85 6.78 9.41
C THR A 424 -23.89 5.27 9.24
N LEU A 425 -24.66 4.55 10.05
CA LEU A 425 -24.83 3.10 9.95
C LEU A 425 -25.40 2.68 8.58
N ILE A 426 -26.41 3.40 8.07
CA ILE A 426 -27.02 3.13 6.76
C ILE A 426 -25.99 3.32 5.63
N PHE A 427 -25.28 4.45 5.63
CA PHE A 427 -24.25 4.73 4.63
C PHE A 427 -23.06 3.77 4.73
N ALA A 428 -22.63 3.42 5.94
CA ALA A 428 -21.53 2.48 6.18
C ALA A 428 -21.88 1.06 5.72
N ALA A 429 -23.10 0.60 6.00
CA ALA A 429 -23.60 -0.68 5.49
C ALA A 429 -23.69 -0.69 3.96
N GLY A 430 -24.21 0.39 3.36
CA GLY A 430 -24.26 0.55 1.91
C GLY A 430 -22.88 0.51 1.27
N ALA A 431 -21.92 1.27 1.81
CA ALA A 431 -20.55 1.32 1.31
C ALA A 431 -19.82 -0.02 1.46
N ALA A 432 -19.98 -0.69 2.61
CA ALA A 432 -19.41 -2.02 2.85
C ALA A 432 -19.96 -3.06 1.85
N ILE A 433 -21.28 -3.10 1.64
CA ILE A 433 -21.91 -4.03 0.69
C ILE A 433 -21.46 -3.71 -0.74
N ALA A 434 -21.41 -2.42 -1.11
CA ALA A 434 -20.94 -1.97 -2.42
C ALA A 434 -19.52 -2.43 -2.71
N SER A 435 -18.60 -2.20 -1.78
CA SER A 435 -17.19 -2.58 -1.91
C SER A 435 -17.01 -4.10 -1.98
N ALA A 436 -17.72 -4.86 -1.14
CA ALA A 436 -17.72 -6.33 -1.20
C ALA A 436 -18.25 -6.84 -2.55
N CYS A 437 -19.38 -6.30 -3.03
CA CYS A 437 -19.96 -6.69 -4.32
C CYS A 437 -19.00 -6.41 -5.47
N LEU A 438 -18.42 -5.21 -5.53
CA LEU A 438 -17.48 -4.82 -6.57
C LEU A 438 -16.29 -5.78 -6.64
N ASN A 439 -15.68 -6.09 -5.50
CA ASN A 439 -14.52 -6.97 -5.42
C ASN A 439 -14.91 -8.43 -5.77
N LEU A 440 -16.02 -8.95 -5.23
CA LEU A 440 -16.51 -10.30 -5.51
C LEU A 440 -16.96 -10.50 -6.97
N TRP A 441 -17.42 -9.43 -7.63
CA TRP A 441 -17.77 -9.50 -9.05
C TRP A 441 -16.55 -9.49 -9.94
N HIS A 442 -15.40 -8.98 -9.50
CA HIS A 442 -14.18 -8.96 -10.30
C HIS A 442 -13.05 -9.75 -9.66
N PRO A 443 -13.22 -11.07 -9.44
CA PRO A 443 -12.12 -11.90 -8.99
C PRO A 443 -11.05 -11.88 -10.09
N ALA A 444 -9.80 -11.68 -9.69
CA ALA A 444 -8.63 -11.84 -10.54
C ALA A 444 -7.95 -13.18 -10.19
N PRO A 445 -8.52 -14.33 -10.60
CA PRO A 445 -7.89 -15.61 -10.33
C PRO A 445 -6.56 -15.69 -11.10
N GLY A 446 -5.46 -15.84 -10.37
CA GLY A 446 -4.15 -16.07 -10.97
C GLY A 446 -4.16 -17.36 -11.80
N LYS A 447 -3.60 -17.32 -13.01
CA LYS A 447 -3.48 -18.52 -13.87
C LYS A 447 -2.60 -19.58 -13.18
N ARG A 448 -2.78 -20.87 -13.51
CA ARG A 448 -1.99 -22.00 -12.96
C ARG A 448 -0.47 -21.86 -13.14
N GLY A 449 -0.01 -21.11 -14.15
CA GLY A 449 1.41 -20.75 -14.36
C GLY A 449 1.84 -19.40 -13.76
N GLU A 450 0.91 -18.64 -13.17
CA GLU A 450 1.14 -17.34 -12.51
C GLU A 450 0.76 -17.46 -11.01
N MET A 451 1.24 -18.51 -10.36
CA MET A 451 1.07 -18.77 -8.91
C MET A 451 1.42 -17.54 -8.04
N MET A 452 2.29 -16.66 -8.54
CA MET A 452 2.74 -15.43 -7.87
C MET A 452 1.82 -14.20 -8.06
N ARG A 453 0.86 -14.22 -9.01
CA ARG A 453 -0.09 -13.11 -9.23
C ARG A 453 -1.39 -13.26 -8.43
N ARG A 454 -1.49 -14.29 -7.59
CA ARG A 454 -2.65 -14.57 -6.72
C ARG A 454 -3.03 -13.40 -5.80
N HIS A 455 -2.12 -12.43 -5.60
CA HIS A 455 -2.23 -11.37 -4.60
C HIS A 455 -2.09 -9.96 -5.23
N GLN A 456 -2.53 -9.73 -6.47
CA GLN A 456 -2.61 -8.36 -7.00
C GLN A 456 -4.04 -8.00 -7.41
N GLN A 457 -4.68 -7.13 -6.62
CA GLN A 457 -5.95 -6.50 -6.96
C GLN A 457 -5.79 -5.72 -8.27
N SER A 458 -6.82 -5.75 -9.12
CA SER A 458 -6.87 -4.87 -10.29
C SER A 458 -6.88 -3.42 -9.80
N LYS A 459 -5.86 -2.62 -10.15
CA LYS A 459 -5.77 -1.21 -9.74
C LYS A 459 -7.01 -0.39 -10.16
N LEU A 460 -7.64 -0.75 -11.28
CA LEU A 460 -8.90 -0.15 -11.73
C LEU A 460 -10.06 -0.47 -10.78
N VAL A 461 -10.15 -1.72 -10.29
CA VAL A 461 -11.15 -2.09 -9.27
C VAL A 461 -10.89 -1.31 -7.99
N GLY A 462 -9.62 -1.16 -7.59
CA GLY A 462 -9.24 -0.31 -6.46
C GLY A 462 -9.63 1.16 -6.64
N MET A 463 -9.45 1.76 -7.83
CA MET A 463 -9.89 3.14 -8.09
C MET A 463 -11.42 3.29 -8.01
N VAL A 464 -12.17 2.36 -8.59
CA VAL A 464 -13.64 2.35 -8.52
C VAL A 464 -14.10 2.15 -7.08
N GLU A 465 -13.42 1.31 -6.31
CA GLU A 465 -13.67 1.10 -4.89
C GLU A 465 -13.49 2.40 -4.08
N HIS A 466 -12.40 3.14 -4.31
CA HIS A 466 -12.17 4.43 -3.64
C HIS A 466 -13.23 5.46 -4.05
N LEU A 467 -13.63 5.49 -5.33
CA LEU A 467 -14.70 6.37 -5.80
C LEU A 467 -16.04 6.03 -5.15
N LEU A 468 -16.40 4.74 -5.04
CA LEU A 468 -17.61 4.31 -4.33
C LEU A 468 -17.56 4.70 -2.85
N SER A 469 -16.41 4.48 -2.19
CA SER A 469 -16.21 4.88 -0.80
C SER A 469 -16.40 6.38 -0.61
N LEU A 470 -15.85 7.20 -1.52
CA LEU A 470 -16.00 8.66 -1.49
C LEU A 470 -17.46 9.09 -1.72
N LEU A 471 -18.17 8.49 -2.68
CA LEU A 471 -19.58 8.82 -2.95
C LEU A 471 -20.48 8.54 -1.74
N PHE A 472 -20.32 7.40 -1.07
CA PHE A 472 -21.07 7.12 0.17
C PHE A 472 -20.66 8.05 1.31
N ALA A 473 -19.38 8.41 1.43
CA ALA A 473 -18.91 9.35 2.44
C ALA A 473 -19.48 10.76 2.24
N VAL A 474 -19.45 11.28 1.01
CA VAL A 474 -20.07 12.56 0.63
C VAL A 474 -21.59 12.53 0.83
N GLY A 475 -22.24 11.43 0.42
CA GLY A 475 -23.68 11.24 0.69
C GLY A 475 -24.00 11.27 2.19
N CYS A 476 -23.14 10.69 3.02
CA CYS A 476 -23.26 10.74 4.48
C CYS A 476 -23.13 12.17 5.01
N VAL A 477 -22.13 12.95 4.57
CA VAL A 477 -21.99 14.38 4.93
C VAL A 477 -23.27 15.14 4.58
N LEU A 478 -23.74 15.03 3.34
CA LEU A 478 -24.91 15.77 2.86
C LEU A 478 -26.18 15.39 3.64
N ALA A 479 -26.33 14.11 3.99
CA ALA A 479 -27.45 13.64 4.80
C ALA A 479 -27.40 14.19 6.23
N LEU A 480 -26.20 14.25 6.83
CA LEU A 480 -25.99 14.79 8.18
C LEU A 480 -26.26 16.30 8.26
N ILE A 481 -26.02 17.03 7.17
CA ILE A 481 -26.34 18.47 7.06
C ILE A 481 -27.83 18.70 6.68
N GLY A 482 -28.61 17.63 6.49
CA GLY A 482 -30.04 17.71 6.16
C GLY A 482 -30.31 18.08 4.70
N ASN A 483 -29.32 17.94 3.81
CA ASN A 483 -29.46 18.28 2.40
C ASN A 483 -30.02 17.09 1.60
N TRP A 484 -31.14 17.31 0.91
CA TRP A 484 -31.79 16.31 0.05
C TRP A 484 -30.89 15.83 -1.10
N LEU A 485 -29.87 16.60 -1.48
CA LEU A 485 -28.84 16.20 -2.44
C LEU A 485 -28.01 14.98 -2.00
N ALA A 486 -28.13 14.52 -0.75
CA ALA A 486 -27.54 13.27 -0.27
C ALA A 486 -27.94 12.04 -1.10
N ALA A 487 -29.11 12.06 -1.75
CA ALA A 487 -29.56 10.98 -2.63
C ALA A 487 -28.70 10.86 -3.90
N LEU A 488 -28.12 11.97 -4.38
CA LEU A 488 -27.43 12.03 -5.67
C LEU A 488 -26.11 11.22 -5.68
N PRO A 489 -25.20 11.34 -4.68
CA PRO A 489 -24.05 10.44 -4.57
C PRO A 489 -24.43 8.96 -4.45
N VAL A 490 -25.53 8.63 -3.75
CA VAL A 490 -26.02 7.25 -3.61
C VAL A 490 -26.51 6.70 -4.95
N VAL A 491 -27.26 7.49 -5.72
CA VAL A 491 -27.71 7.13 -7.07
C VAL A 491 -26.52 6.89 -7.98
N PHE A 492 -25.49 7.76 -7.96
CA PHE A 492 -24.27 7.54 -8.72
C PHE A 492 -23.52 6.27 -8.29
N ALA A 493 -23.41 6.01 -6.99
CA ALA A 493 -22.78 4.80 -6.49
C ALA A 493 -23.53 3.53 -6.96
N ILE A 494 -24.87 3.53 -6.90
CA ILE A 494 -25.70 2.45 -7.41
C ILE A 494 -25.54 2.29 -8.93
N ALA A 495 -25.51 3.40 -9.69
CA ALA A 495 -25.30 3.36 -11.14
C ALA A 495 -23.93 2.77 -11.49
N ILE A 496 -22.86 3.19 -10.80
CA ILE A 496 -21.51 2.65 -10.97
C ILE A 496 -21.50 1.15 -10.67
N LEU A 497 -22.13 0.70 -9.57
CA LEU A 497 -22.25 -0.72 -9.25
C LEU A 497 -23.04 -1.48 -10.31
N TRP A 498 -24.15 -0.92 -10.78
CA TRP A 498 -24.98 -1.54 -11.81
C TRP A 498 -24.23 -1.71 -13.13
N LEU A 499 -23.46 -0.69 -13.54
CA LEU A 499 -22.60 -0.74 -14.72
C LEU A 499 -21.48 -1.78 -14.57
N ASN A 500 -20.98 -1.98 -13.35
CA ASN A 500 -19.91 -2.95 -13.05
C ASN A 500 -20.43 -4.37 -12.75
N ARG A 501 -21.76 -4.56 -12.65
CA ARG A 501 -22.38 -5.86 -12.34
C ARG A 501 -22.18 -6.84 -13.48
N ARG A 502 -21.64 -8.03 -13.18
CA ARG A 502 -21.53 -9.12 -14.17
C ARG A 502 -22.93 -9.65 -14.53
N ARG A 503 -23.23 -9.72 -15.82
CA ARG A 503 -24.56 -10.08 -16.35
C ARG A 503 -24.78 -11.59 -16.60
N ASP A 504 -23.78 -12.45 -16.38
CA ASP A 504 -23.93 -13.90 -16.62
C ASP A 504 -24.65 -14.64 -15.47
N PRO A 505 -25.80 -15.30 -15.74
CA PRO A 505 -26.55 -16.06 -14.73
C PRO A 505 -26.06 -17.51 -14.52
N GLY A 506 -25.04 -17.97 -15.24
CA GLY A 506 -24.57 -19.35 -15.19
C GLY A 506 -23.84 -19.72 -13.89
N THR A 507 -23.73 -21.02 -13.63
CA THR A 507 -22.89 -21.63 -12.58
C THR A 507 -21.57 -20.89 -12.43
N TYR A 508 -21.09 -20.72 -11.18
CA TYR A 508 -19.86 -19.97 -10.88
C TYR A 508 -18.70 -20.52 -11.70
N ARG A 509 -18.42 -19.94 -12.86
CA ARG A 509 -17.23 -20.22 -13.65
C ARG A 509 -16.24 -19.12 -13.30
N PRO A 510 -15.13 -19.41 -12.57
CA PRO A 510 -14.03 -18.46 -12.50
C PRO A 510 -13.67 -18.12 -13.94
N SER A 511 -13.62 -16.82 -14.26
CA SER A 511 -13.61 -16.29 -15.61
C SER A 511 -12.60 -17.03 -16.49
N THR A 512 -13.08 -18.02 -17.24
CA THR A 512 -12.37 -18.54 -18.38
C THR A 512 -12.48 -17.43 -19.42
N LEU A 513 -11.39 -16.70 -19.61
CA LEU A 513 -11.08 -16.21 -20.96
C LEU A 513 -10.86 -17.47 -21.82
N VAL A 514 -12.01 -18.04 -22.16
CA VAL A 514 -12.41 -18.96 -23.22
C VAL A 514 -11.19 -19.42 -24.01
N ALA A 515 -10.76 -20.68 -23.92
CA ALA A 515 -11.48 -21.83 -24.50
C ALA A 515 -11.99 -21.59 -25.94
N LYS A 516 -11.45 -20.58 -26.65
CA LYS A 516 -11.75 -20.29 -28.06
C LYS A 516 -10.64 -20.75 -29.01
N ARG A 517 -9.63 -21.48 -28.49
CA ARG A 517 -8.53 -22.03 -29.29
C ARG A 517 -8.39 -23.55 -29.28
N SER A 518 -9.16 -24.28 -28.48
CA SER A 518 -9.06 -25.75 -28.42
C SER A 518 -10.18 -26.50 -29.15
N LEU A 519 -11.19 -25.80 -29.69
CA LEU A 519 -12.26 -26.42 -30.50
C LEU A 519 -11.97 -26.45 -32.01
N PHE A 520 -10.84 -25.89 -32.46
CA PHE A 520 -10.38 -26.00 -33.86
C PHE A 520 -9.15 -26.93 -34.05
N ALA A 521 -8.76 -27.68 -33.01
CA ALA A 521 -7.59 -28.57 -33.07
C ALA A 521 -7.94 -30.07 -33.06
N VAL A 522 -9.22 -30.44 -33.18
CA VAL A 522 -9.66 -31.85 -33.19
C VAL A 522 -10.23 -32.31 -34.54
N SER A 523 -10.28 -31.46 -35.58
CA SER A 523 -10.72 -31.87 -36.93
C SER A 523 -9.61 -31.94 -38.00
N ALA A 524 -8.33 -31.83 -37.64
CA ALA A 524 -7.21 -31.92 -38.59
C ALA A 524 -6.39 -33.21 -38.45
N GLY A 525 -7.07 -34.31 -38.12
CA GLY A 525 -6.45 -35.63 -37.95
C GLY A 525 -7.26 -36.73 -38.63
N ARG A 526 -7.53 -36.60 -39.94
CA ARG A 526 -8.02 -37.69 -40.81
C ARG A 526 -8.00 -37.27 -42.29
N ALA A 527 -6.81 -37.18 -42.89
CA ALA A 527 -6.60 -37.29 -44.34
C ALA A 527 -5.09 -37.29 -44.66
N SER A 528 -4.45 -38.46 -44.59
CA SER A 528 -3.29 -38.84 -45.43
C SER A 528 -2.89 -40.28 -45.13
N SER A 529 -3.74 -41.21 -45.57
CA SER A 529 -3.32 -42.54 -45.94
C SER A 529 -4.04 -42.91 -47.23
N ARG A 530 -3.33 -42.80 -48.36
CA ARG A 530 -3.42 -43.61 -49.59
C ARG A 530 -2.76 -42.87 -50.76
N SER A 531 -2.04 -43.68 -51.54
CA SER A 531 -1.19 -43.43 -52.72
C SER A 531 0.04 -42.58 -52.49
#